data_AF-A0A2V5Q2S7-F1
#
_entry.id   AF-A0A2V5Q2S7-F1
#
_cell.length_a   1.000
_cell.length_b   1.000
_cell.length_c   1.000
_cell.angle_alpha   90.00
_cell.angle_beta   90.00
_cell.angle_gamma   90.00
#
_symmetry.space_group_name_H-M   'P 1'
#
loop_
_entity.id
_entity.type
_entity.pdbx_description
1 polymer ?
#
loop_
_entity_poly.entity_id
_entity_poly.type
_entity_poly.pdbx_seq_one_letter_code
_entity_poly.pdbx_strand_id
1 'polypeptide(L)'
;MLLLVKRWLALVFICASFAFAQTGFAASDWEVIKVSGHDYLSVDNISKFYGLPAGVAGAGDKIRFETVKNPLEFVSGSREAMINGARSWLCFPVVEQNGKYLVSRTDVAKTIEPLMRPHRVSNVGRLETVVLDPGHGGYDKGQVSRLGYEKDFALDVARKLRPILQAKGLRIIMTREGDYFVPLEVRAQIANKARNSIFVSIHFNGTNDDPDATGFEIFSFTPRGAPSTSDSTVRSSSFNMQPGSQVDAQSMALSACIYHSLLGHIPEYDRGIKRARFAVLRLTKVPAVLIEGGFLTERGESKLIANKDWRGKLAAAIGVGIESYRSLGVKKQPPMLVADYRKQTKLAPVEPVVQEGQLKEADSSLMNLVGKSKFVSPQQTSTPSQRISLESDVIVP
;
A
#
# COMPACT_ATOMS: atom_id res chain seq x y z
N MET A 1 80.27 -30.11 32.09
CA MET A 1 80.63 -28.69 31.89
C MET A 1 79.52 -28.08 31.06
N LEU A 2 78.72 -27.16 31.65
CA LEU A 2 77.95 -26.04 31.06
C LEU A 2 77.20 -26.28 29.71
N LEU A 3 75.93 -25.92 29.48
CA LEU A 3 75.12 -24.78 29.92
C LEU A 3 73.74 -24.83 29.21
N LEU A 4 72.79 -24.05 29.73
CA LEU A 4 71.68 -23.35 29.03
C LEU A 4 70.31 -24.04 28.83
N VAL A 5 69.52 -23.87 29.90
CA VAL A 5 68.06 -23.67 29.95
C VAL A 5 67.57 -22.62 28.95
N LYS A 6 66.47 -22.91 28.22
CA LYS A 6 65.54 -21.89 27.71
C LYS A 6 64.09 -22.30 27.95
N ARG A 7 63.43 -21.47 28.77
CA ARG A 7 62.00 -21.43 29.10
C ARG A 7 61.17 -21.22 27.82
N TRP A 8 60.07 -21.96 27.68
CA TRP A 8 58.92 -21.55 26.87
C TRP A 8 57.71 -21.41 27.78
N LEU A 9 57.09 -20.23 27.72
CA LEU A 9 55.90 -19.86 28.48
C LEU A 9 54.69 -20.69 28.01
N ALA A 10 53.95 -21.21 28.99
CA ALA A 10 52.61 -21.75 28.79
C ALA A 10 51.64 -20.61 28.46
N LEU A 11 50.99 -20.67 27.30
CA LEU A 11 49.77 -19.92 26.99
C LEU A 11 48.59 -20.86 27.21
N VAL A 12 48.00 -20.78 28.40
CA VAL A 12 46.73 -21.44 28.71
C VAL A 12 45.62 -20.64 28.04
N PHE A 13 45.07 -21.15 26.94
CA PHE A 13 43.80 -20.68 26.41
C PHE A 13 42.69 -21.18 27.32
N ILE A 14 42.14 -20.27 28.15
CA ILE A 14 40.87 -20.50 28.84
C ILE A 14 39.77 -20.39 27.78
N CYS A 15 39.33 -21.53 27.23
CA CYS A 15 38.09 -21.61 26.49
C CYS A 15 36.92 -21.42 27.46
N ALA A 16 36.50 -20.17 27.67
CA ALA A 16 35.22 -19.86 28.27
C ALA A 16 34.12 -20.29 27.27
N SER A 17 33.59 -21.49 27.44
CA SER A 17 32.37 -21.95 26.79
C SER A 17 31.19 -21.12 27.30
N PHE A 18 30.86 -20.05 26.58
CA PHE A 18 29.57 -19.39 26.71
C PHE A 18 28.50 -20.35 26.22
N ALA A 19 27.81 -21.01 27.16
CA ALA A 19 26.53 -21.63 26.88
C ALA A 19 25.56 -20.51 26.46
N PHE A 20 25.38 -20.34 25.16
CA PHE A 20 24.23 -19.60 24.65
C PHE A 20 22.99 -20.38 25.09
N ALA A 21 22.34 -19.91 26.15
CA ALA A 21 20.97 -20.29 26.43
C ALA A 21 20.14 -19.84 25.24
N GLN A 22 19.91 -20.74 24.29
CA GLN A 22 18.82 -20.59 23.34
C GLN A 22 17.55 -20.61 24.18
N THR A 23 17.03 -19.43 24.51
CA THR A 23 15.64 -19.28 24.89
C THR A 23 14.82 -19.62 23.65
N GLY A 24 14.58 -20.92 23.46
CA GLY A 24 13.54 -21.39 22.57
C GLY A 24 12.25 -20.76 23.07
N PHE A 25 11.76 -19.74 22.36
CA PHE A 25 10.38 -19.32 22.50
C PHE A 25 9.56 -20.56 22.15
N ALA A 26 8.98 -21.22 23.16
CA ALA A 26 7.92 -22.18 22.93
C ALA A 26 6.90 -21.46 22.05
N ALA A 27 6.69 -21.96 20.83
CA ALA A 27 5.65 -21.45 19.96
C ALA A 27 4.36 -21.56 20.78
N SER A 28 3.81 -20.42 21.21
CA SER A 28 2.48 -20.45 21.80
C SER A 28 1.56 -20.90 20.70
N ASP A 29 0.94 -22.07 20.87
CA ASP A 29 -0.02 -22.58 19.91
C ASP A 29 -1.08 -21.52 19.65
N TRP A 30 -1.25 -21.15 18.39
CA TRP A 30 -2.30 -20.22 17.98
C TRP A 30 -3.65 -20.90 18.23
N GLU A 31 -4.46 -20.35 19.14
CA GLU A 31 -5.80 -20.86 19.39
C GLU A 31 -6.74 -20.32 18.30
N VAL A 32 -7.16 -21.18 17.38
CA VAL A 32 -8.15 -20.83 16.35
C VAL A 32 -9.55 -20.97 16.93
N ILE A 33 -10.29 -19.84 16.94
CA ILE A 33 -11.67 -19.76 17.39
C ILE A 33 -12.58 -19.66 16.17
N LYS A 34 -13.63 -20.48 16.11
CA LYS A 34 -14.59 -20.47 14.99
C LYS A 34 -15.75 -19.53 15.30
N VAL A 35 -15.97 -18.54 14.42
CA VAL A 35 -17.11 -17.61 14.49
C VAL A 35 -17.85 -17.66 13.17
N SER A 36 -19.11 -18.12 13.18
CA SER A 36 -19.95 -18.23 11.97
C SER A 36 -19.25 -18.93 10.78
N GLY A 37 -18.47 -19.98 11.07
CA GLY A 37 -17.73 -20.75 10.06
C GLY A 37 -16.36 -20.19 9.65
N HIS A 38 -15.97 -19.00 10.14
CA HIS A 38 -14.69 -18.36 9.87
C HIS A 38 -13.68 -18.57 11.01
N ASP A 39 -12.39 -18.57 10.66
CA ASP A 39 -11.28 -18.68 11.62
C ASP A 39 -10.94 -17.30 12.21
N TYR A 40 -10.86 -17.22 13.53
CA TYR A 40 -10.45 -16.05 14.29
C TYR A 40 -9.35 -16.40 15.28
N LEU A 41 -8.62 -15.36 15.70
CA LEU A 41 -7.54 -15.42 16.68
C LEU A 41 -7.80 -14.33 17.73
N SER A 42 -7.49 -14.61 18.99
CA SER A 42 -7.63 -13.60 20.05
C SER A 42 -6.61 -12.49 19.89
N VAL A 43 -6.99 -11.27 20.28
CA VAL A 43 -6.06 -10.13 20.31
C VAL A 43 -4.88 -10.42 21.26
N ASP A 44 -5.08 -11.15 22.36
CA ASP A 44 -3.99 -11.56 23.25
C ASP A 44 -2.96 -12.46 22.56
N ASN A 45 -3.41 -13.43 21.76
CA ASN A 45 -2.52 -14.29 20.97
C ASN A 45 -1.74 -13.48 19.94
N ILE A 46 -2.42 -12.54 19.26
CA ILE A 46 -1.81 -11.63 18.28
C ILE A 46 -0.75 -10.76 18.96
N SER A 47 -1.09 -10.09 20.06
CA SER A 47 -0.19 -9.22 20.81
C SER A 47 1.03 -9.98 21.32
N LYS A 48 0.84 -11.18 21.89
CA LYS A 48 1.94 -12.05 22.32
C LYS A 48 2.88 -12.40 21.17
N PHE A 49 2.34 -12.74 20.00
CA PHE A 49 3.14 -13.08 18.83
C PHE A 49 3.98 -11.91 18.29
N TYR A 50 3.43 -10.69 18.32
CA TYR A 50 4.15 -9.48 17.90
C TYR A 50 5.01 -8.88 19.02
N GLY A 51 4.99 -9.44 20.24
CA GLY A 51 5.72 -8.90 21.39
C GLY A 51 5.17 -7.55 21.86
N LEU A 52 3.88 -7.31 21.66
CA LEU A 52 3.19 -6.09 22.06
C LEU A 52 2.52 -6.30 23.41
N PRO A 53 2.61 -5.33 24.35
CA PRO A 53 1.87 -5.42 25.60
C PRO A 53 0.37 -5.44 25.28
N ALA A 54 -0.36 -6.43 25.79
CA ALA A 54 -1.81 -6.46 25.67
C ALA A 54 -2.45 -5.61 26.79
N GLY A 55 -3.37 -4.71 26.44
CA GLY A 55 -4.13 -3.88 27.36
C GLY A 55 -5.45 -3.45 26.73
N VAL A 56 -6.47 -3.26 27.58
CA VAL A 56 -7.76 -2.70 27.19
C VAL A 56 -7.85 -1.33 27.86
N ALA A 57 -7.76 -0.26 27.08
CA ALA A 57 -8.01 1.08 27.60
C ALA A 57 -9.52 1.38 27.58
N GLY A 58 -10.10 1.69 28.75
CA GLY A 58 -11.49 2.08 28.86
C GLY A 58 -11.72 3.53 28.40
N ALA A 59 -12.17 3.70 27.16
CA ALA A 59 -12.83 4.93 26.71
C ALA A 59 -13.66 4.65 25.44
N GLY A 60 -14.85 4.04 25.61
CA GLY A 60 -15.88 3.87 24.57
C GLY A 60 -15.41 3.10 23.32
N ASP A 61 -15.75 1.82 23.24
CA ASP A 61 -15.62 0.93 22.05
C ASP A 61 -14.22 0.79 21.41
N LYS A 62 -13.17 1.44 21.92
CA LYS A 62 -11.81 1.43 21.38
C LYS A 62 -10.86 0.65 22.28
N ILE A 63 -10.24 -0.40 21.73
CA ILE A 63 -9.17 -1.14 22.41
C ILE A 63 -7.84 -0.47 22.03
N ARG A 64 -7.28 0.31 22.96
CA ARG A 64 -5.96 0.94 22.78
C ARG A 64 -4.87 0.19 23.52
N PHE A 65 -3.73 0.05 22.84
CA PHE A 65 -2.49 -0.44 23.43
C PHE A 65 -1.50 0.73 23.50
N GLU A 66 -1.52 1.47 24.60
CA GLU A 66 -0.58 2.57 24.83
C GLU A 66 0.68 2.01 25.51
N THR A 67 1.75 1.81 24.73
CA THR A 67 3.15 2.14 25.10
C THR A 67 4.13 1.85 23.95
N VAL A 68 4.68 2.93 23.37
CA VAL A 68 5.98 3.08 22.68
C VAL A 68 6.28 2.22 21.42
N LYS A 69 6.45 2.91 20.28
CA LYS A 69 6.88 2.42 18.95
C LYS A 69 6.04 1.26 18.42
N ASN A 70 5.08 1.59 17.53
CA ASN A 70 4.30 0.68 16.66
C ASN A 70 2.91 0.31 17.23
N PRO A 71 1.94 1.25 17.27
CA PRO A 71 0.60 0.93 17.78
C PRO A 71 -0.13 0.01 16.79
N LEU A 72 -0.52 -1.15 17.29
CA LEU A 72 -1.56 -2.00 16.72
C LEU A 72 -2.81 -1.81 17.58
N GLU A 73 -3.80 -1.08 17.11
CA GLU A 73 -5.03 -0.79 17.84
C GLU A 73 -6.25 -1.27 17.06
N PHE A 74 -7.26 -1.72 17.80
CA PHE A 74 -8.48 -2.31 17.24
C PHE A 74 -9.71 -1.59 17.79
N VAL A 75 -10.74 -1.47 16.97
CA VAL A 75 -12.04 -0.94 17.40
C VAL A 75 -13.04 -2.09 17.42
N SER A 76 -13.63 -2.38 18.58
CA SER A 76 -14.59 -3.47 18.72
C SER A 76 -15.82 -3.21 17.84
N GLY A 77 -16.35 -4.25 17.21
CA GLY A 77 -17.48 -4.15 16.28
C GLY A 77 -17.16 -3.43 14.96
N SER A 78 -15.93 -2.99 14.75
CA SER A 78 -15.51 -2.23 13.58
C SER A 78 -14.44 -2.96 12.77
N ARG A 79 -14.34 -2.61 11.49
CA ARG A 79 -13.23 -2.99 10.60
C ARG A 79 -12.05 -2.03 10.69
N GLU A 80 -12.18 -0.93 11.43
CA GLU A 80 -11.10 0.04 11.60
C GLU A 80 -10.04 -0.47 12.59
N ALA A 81 -8.77 -0.35 12.18
CA ALA A 81 -7.61 -0.58 13.02
C ALA A 81 -6.57 0.52 12.81
N MET A 82 -5.75 0.78 13.82
CA MET A 82 -4.53 1.58 13.68
C MET A 82 -3.36 0.60 13.61
N ILE A 83 -2.55 0.64 12.56
CA ILE A 83 -1.40 -0.26 12.40
C ILE A 83 -0.18 0.60 12.12
N ASN A 84 0.80 0.58 13.02
CA ASN A 84 2.02 1.39 12.93
C ASN A 84 1.75 2.90 12.80
N GLY A 85 0.62 3.38 13.34
CA GLY A 85 0.23 4.79 13.27
C GLY A 85 -0.37 5.23 11.94
N ALA A 86 -0.78 4.28 11.09
CA ALA A 86 -1.65 4.53 9.94
C ALA A 86 -2.98 3.78 10.09
N ARG A 87 -4.10 4.48 9.83
CA ARG A 87 -5.42 3.84 9.79
C ARG A 87 -5.43 2.75 8.72
N SER A 88 -6.06 1.63 9.03
CA SER A 88 -6.14 0.46 8.17
C SER A 88 -7.50 -0.20 8.31
N TRP A 89 -8.02 -0.73 7.22
CA TRP A 89 -9.31 -1.43 7.18
C TRP A 89 -9.09 -2.93 7.12
N LEU A 90 -9.60 -3.63 8.13
CA LEU A 90 -9.74 -5.08 8.18
C LEU A 90 -10.82 -5.54 7.20
N CYS A 91 -10.72 -6.79 6.76
CA CYS A 91 -11.70 -7.49 5.94
C CYS A 91 -12.98 -7.78 6.73
N PHE A 92 -12.83 -8.13 8.01
CA PHE A 92 -13.93 -8.47 8.90
C PHE A 92 -13.87 -7.61 10.17
N PRO A 93 -15.02 -7.30 10.78
CA PRO A 93 -15.02 -6.56 12.02
C PRO A 93 -14.33 -7.36 13.14
N VAL A 94 -13.75 -6.63 14.09
CA VAL A 94 -13.30 -7.21 15.36
C VAL A 94 -14.53 -7.66 16.15
N VAL A 95 -14.57 -8.94 16.53
CA VAL A 95 -15.72 -9.55 17.21
C VAL A 95 -15.40 -9.78 18.67
N GLU A 96 -16.35 -9.55 19.56
CA GLU A 96 -16.26 -9.96 20.95
C GLU A 96 -17.03 -11.27 21.16
N GLN A 97 -16.38 -12.28 21.75
CA GLN A 97 -17.00 -13.54 22.10
C GLN A 97 -16.35 -14.13 23.36
N ASN A 98 -17.16 -14.52 24.33
CA ASN A 98 -16.72 -15.11 25.60
C ASN A 98 -15.65 -14.27 26.33
N GLY A 99 -15.80 -12.94 26.30
CA GLY A 99 -14.86 -11.99 26.91
C GLY A 99 -13.52 -11.85 26.19
N LYS A 100 -13.34 -12.46 25.01
CA LYS A 100 -12.18 -12.28 24.14
C LYS A 100 -12.53 -11.38 22.95
N TYR A 101 -11.62 -10.49 22.58
CA TYR A 101 -11.66 -9.78 21.30
C TYR A 101 -10.95 -10.60 20.22
N LEU A 102 -11.60 -10.75 19.08
CA LEU A 102 -11.23 -11.68 18.03
C LEU A 102 -11.01 -10.95 16.71
N VAL A 103 -9.89 -11.23 16.06
CA VAL A 103 -9.55 -10.74 14.71
C VAL A 103 -9.51 -11.92 13.76
N SER A 104 -10.04 -11.75 12.55
CA SER A 104 -10.08 -12.84 11.58
C SER A 104 -8.67 -13.32 11.23
N ARG A 105 -8.49 -14.62 11.05
CA ARG A 105 -7.20 -15.20 10.62
C ARG A 105 -6.78 -14.64 9.26
N THR A 106 -7.75 -14.35 8.39
CA THR A 106 -7.52 -13.67 7.11
C THR A 106 -6.85 -12.31 7.33
N ASP A 107 -7.35 -11.51 8.27
CA ASP A 107 -6.79 -10.19 8.57
C ASP A 107 -5.42 -10.26 9.22
N VAL A 108 -5.20 -11.21 10.13
CA VAL A 108 -3.86 -11.44 10.69
C VAL A 108 -2.85 -11.74 9.59
N ALA A 109 -3.19 -12.65 8.68
CA ALA A 109 -2.27 -13.11 7.63
C ALA A 109 -2.13 -12.15 6.45
N LYS A 110 -3.22 -11.46 6.06
CA LYS A 110 -3.27 -10.67 4.82
C LYS A 110 -3.17 -9.18 5.07
N THR A 111 -3.58 -8.67 6.23
CA THR A 111 -3.57 -7.24 6.54
C THR A 111 -2.52 -6.91 7.59
N ILE A 112 -2.58 -7.51 8.77
CA ILE A 112 -1.72 -7.13 9.90
C ILE A 112 -0.27 -7.52 9.65
N GLU A 113 0.02 -8.79 9.29
CA GLU A 113 1.41 -9.23 9.07
C GLU A 113 2.17 -8.36 8.04
N PRO A 114 1.66 -8.14 6.81
CA PRO A 114 2.38 -7.32 5.83
C PRO A 114 2.45 -5.83 6.19
N LEU A 115 1.56 -5.30 7.04
CA LEU A 115 1.62 -3.91 7.49
C LEU A 115 2.52 -3.72 8.73
N MET A 116 2.52 -4.68 9.66
CA MET A 116 3.37 -4.68 10.86
C MET A 116 4.83 -4.97 10.52
N ARG A 117 5.07 -5.96 9.65
CA ARG A 117 6.41 -6.45 9.31
C ARG A 117 6.61 -6.61 7.79
N PRO A 118 6.44 -5.53 6.99
CA PRO A 118 6.54 -5.60 5.53
C PRO A 118 7.88 -6.17 5.03
N HIS A 119 8.97 -5.95 5.77
CA HIS A 119 10.30 -6.50 5.48
C HIS A 119 10.39 -8.04 5.57
N ARG A 120 9.40 -8.72 6.18
CA ARG A 120 9.32 -10.19 6.25
C ARG A 120 8.48 -10.80 5.12
N VAL A 121 7.82 -9.98 4.30
CA VAL A 121 7.06 -10.47 3.15
C VAL A 121 8.02 -11.10 2.13
N SER A 122 7.69 -12.29 1.65
CA SER A 122 8.53 -13.02 0.70
C SER A 122 8.63 -12.29 -0.64
N ASN A 123 9.83 -12.24 -1.22
CA ASN A 123 10.13 -11.55 -2.48
C ASN A 123 9.75 -10.05 -2.50
N VAL A 124 9.67 -9.40 -1.33
CA VAL A 124 9.35 -7.97 -1.23
C VAL A 124 10.51 -7.09 -1.72
N GLY A 125 10.19 -5.93 -2.28
CA GLY A 125 11.18 -4.90 -2.63
C GLY A 125 12.11 -5.24 -3.80
N ARG A 126 11.92 -6.38 -4.48
CA ARG A 126 12.60 -6.68 -5.76
C ARG A 126 12.03 -5.79 -6.87
N LEU A 127 12.58 -4.59 -6.98
CA LEU A 127 12.03 -3.51 -7.80
C LEU A 127 13.09 -2.91 -8.73
N GLU A 128 12.86 -3.04 -10.03
CA GLU A 128 13.62 -2.39 -11.11
C GLU A 128 12.73 -1.46 -11.94
N THR A 129 11.43 -1.76 -12.04
CA THR A 129 10.49 -1.01 -12.88
C THR A 129 9.27 -0.53 -12.09
N VAL A 130 8.87 0.73 -12.26
CA VAL A 130 7.58 1.22 -11.77
C VAL A 130 6.68 1.48 -12.96
N VAL A 131 5.50 0.86 -12.96
CA VAL A 131 4.42 1.17 -13.89
C VAL A 131 3.49 2.17 -13.23
N LEU A 132 3.50 3.40 -13.72
CA LEU A 132 2.63 4.48 -13.25
C LEU A 132 1.37 4.50 -14.11
N ASP A 133 0.22 4.41 -13.46
CA ASP A 133 -1.08 4.44 -14.12
C ASP A 133 -1.84 5.71 -13.72
N PRO A 134 -1.69 6.83 -14.46
CA PRO A 134 -2.57 7.97 -14.25
C PRO A 134 -3.99 7.58 -14.72
N GLY A 135 -4.93 7.56 -13.76
CA GLY A 135 -6.31 7.13 -13.97
C GLY A 135 -7.01 7.86 -15.13
N HIS A 136 -8.06 7.25 -15.68
CA HIS A 136 -8.92 7.86 -16.72
C HIS A 136 -8.15 8.26 -18.00
N GLY A 137 -8.62 9.27 -18.74
CA GLY A 137 -7.98 9.81 -19.94
C GLY A 137 -8.90 9.81 -21.16
N GLY A 138 -8.68 10.75 -22.07
CA GLY A 138 -9.51 10.94 -23.26
C GLY A 138 -10.94 11.31 -22.89
N TYR A 139 -11.91 10.52 -23.33
CA TYR A 139 -13.33 10.74 -23.06
C TYR A 139 -13.72 10.49 -21.60
N ASP A 140 -12.97 9.62 -20.91
CA ASP A 140 -13.17 9.37 -19.49
C ASP A 140 -12.48 10.47 -18.69
N LYS A 141 -13.28 11.36 -18.09
CA LYS A 141 -12.79 12.51 -17.32
C LYS A 141 -12.39 12.14 -15.89
N GLY A 142 -12.88 11.02 -15.38
CA GLY A 142 -12.92 10.75 -13.95
C GLY A 142 -13.80 11.77 -13.20
N GLN A 143 -13.47 12.03 -11.94
CA GLN A 143 -14.13 13.05 -11.13
C GLN A 143 -13.93 14.45 -11.69
N VAL A 144 -14.94 15.29 -11.52
CA VAL A 144 -15.00 16.62 -12.11
C VAL A 144 -15.18 17.66 -11.01
N SER A 145 -14.36 18.69 -11.02
CA SER A 145 -14.53 19.90 -10.22
C SER A 145 -14.56 21.14 -11.11
N ARG A 146 -14.93 22.30 -10.57
CA ARG A 146 -14.85 23.60 -11.25
C ARG A 146 -13.43 23.98 -11.68
N LEU A 147 -12.41 23.37 -11.08
CA LEU A 147 -11.00 23.68 -11.31
C LEU A 147 -10.31 22.72 -12.30
N GLY A 148 -10.98 21.63 -12.68
CA GLY A 148 -10.44 20.67 -13.64
C GLY A 148 -10.95 19.25 -13.44
N TYR A 149 -10.39 18.35 -14.23
CA TYR A 149 -10.74 16.94 -14.29
C TYR A 149 -9.68 16.07 -13.61
N GLU A 150 -10.12 15.00 -12.97
CA GLU A 150 -9.24 14.00 -12.35
C GLU A 150 -8.17 13.50 -13.31
N LYS A 151 -8.54 13.20 -14.56
CA LYS A 151 -7.60 12.71 -15.58
C LYS A 151 -6.39 13.63 -15.78
N ASP A 152 -6.56 14.94 -15.64
CA ASP A 152 -5.49 15.92 -15.87
C ASP A 152 -4.58 15.98 -14.65
N PHE A 153 -5.16 16.00 -13.46
CA PHE A 153 -4.42 16.01 -12.20
C PHE A 153 -3.63 14.72 -11.98
N ALA A 154 -4.25 13.56 -12.24
CA ALA A 154 -3.58 12.26 -12.14
C ALA A 154 -2.38 12.16 -13.10
N LEU A 155 -2.54 12.64 -14.34
CA LEU A 155 -1.46 12.69 -15.32
C LEU A 155 -0.31 13.61 -14.87
N ASP A 156 -0.63 14.79 -14.33
CA ASP A 156 0.38 15.74 -13.84
C ASP A 156 1.18 15.16 -12.66
N VAL A 157 0.52 14.49 -11.70
CA VAL A 157 1.22 13.80 -10.60
C VAL A 157 2.15 12.72 -11.15
N ALA A 158 1.67 11.86 -12.06
CA ALA A 158 2.50 10.81 -12.65
C ALA A 158 3.72 11.36 -13.42
N ARG A 159 3.53 12.46 -14.17
CA ARG A 159 4.60 13.16 -14.89
C ARG A 159 5.64 13.77 -13.94
N LYS A 160 5.24 14.27 -12.77
CA LYS A 160 6.16 14.76 -11.73
C LYS A 160 6.89 13.64 -11.01
N LEU A 161 6.20 12.51 -10.77
CA LEU A 161 6.77 11.35 -10.09
C LEU A 161 7.82 10.63 -10.95
N ARG A 162 7.60 10.56 -12.26
CA ARG A 162 8.51 9.90 -13.22
C ARG A 162 9.99 10.33 -13.06
N PRO A 163 10.37 11.62 -13.18
CA PRO A 163 11.77 12.02 -13.07
C PRO A 163 12.36 11.77 -11.68
N ILE A 164 11.55 11.89 -10.61
CA ILE A 164 11.97 11.59 -9.24
C ILE A 164 12.43 10.13 -9.13
N LEU A 165 11.67 9.20 -9.68
CA LEU A 165 12.01 7.78 -9.63
C LEU A 165 13.13 7.41 -10.63
N GLN A 166 13.17 8.04 -11.81
CA GLN A 166 14.26 7.84 -12.78
C GLN A 166 15.62 8.26 -12.20
N ALA A 167 15.67 9.37 -11.44
CA ALA A 167 16.87 9.81 -10.75
C ALA A 167 17.38 8.79 -9.70
N LYS A 168 16.51 7.88 -9.23
CA LYS A 168 16.85 6.76 -8.34
C LYS A 168 17.24 5.49 -9.09
N GLY A 169 17.39 5.55 -10.41
CA GLY A 169 17.76 4.44 -11.28
C GLY A 169 16.62 3.44 -11.53
N LEU A 170 15.36 3.83 -11.31
CA LEU A 170 14.20 2.99 -11.64
C LEU A 170 13.75 3.24 -13.08
N ARG A 171 13.39 2.16 -13.77
CA ARG A 171 12.75 2.26 -15.10
C ARG A 171 11.28 2.60 -14.93
N ILE A 172 10.78 3.61 -15.65
CA ILE A 172 9.39 4.06 -15.52
C ILE A 172 8.62 3.81 -16.80
N ILE A 173 7.55 3.04 -16.71
CA ILE A 173 6.53 2.87 -17.76
C ILE A 173 5.29 3.64 -17.30
N MET A 174 4.68 4.45 -18.15
CA MET A 174 3.37 5.04 -17.88
C MET A 174 2.32 4.31 -18.70
N THR A 175 1.11 4.07 -18.19
CA THR A 175 0.05 3.45 -19.00
C THR A 175 -0.47 4.38 -20.09
N ARG A 176 -0.44 5.69 -19.82
CA ARG A 176 -0.63 6.77 -20.79
C ARG A 176 0.30 7.93 -20.49
N GLU A 177 0.81 8.58 -21.54
CA GLU A 177 1.68 9.77 -21.44
C GLU A 177 0.97 11.05 -21.87
N GLY A 178 -0.23 10.95 -22.44
CA GLY A 178 -1.07 12.05 -22.88
C GLY A 178 -2.53 11.87 -22.47
N ASP A 179 -3.40 12.73 -23.01
CA ASP A 179 -4.84 12.69 -22.75
C ASP A 179 -5.56 11.76 -23.75
N TYR A 180 -5.38 10.46 -23.55
CA TYR A 180 -6.10 9.42 -24.28
C TYR A 180 -6.57 8.32 -23.32
N PHE A 181 -7.66 7.65 -23.69
CA PHE A 181 -8.22 6.56 -22.89
C PHE A 181 -7.38 5.29 -23.05
N VAL A 182 -7.19 4.56 -21.95
CA VAL A 182 -6.60 3.22 -21.95
C VAL A 182 -7.55 2.28 -21.20
N PRO A 183 -8.00 1.15 -21.80
CA PRO A 183 -8.86 0.18 -21.11
C PRO A 183 -8.19 -0.43 -19.86
N LEU A 184 -8.99 -0.77 -18.85
CA LEU A 184 -8.49 -1.26 -17.56
C LEU A 184 -7.65 -2.55 -17.70
N GLU A 185 -8.06 -3.47 -18.58
CA GLU A 185 -7.33 -4.70 -18.89
C GLU A 185 -5.98 -4.39 -19.54
N VAL A 186 -5.91 -3.38 -20.40
CA VAL A 186 -4.68 -2.97 -21.07
C VAL A 186 -3.70 -2.37 -20.08
N ARG A 187 -4.17 -1.55 -19.12
CA ARG A 187 -3.36 -1.03 -18.01
C ARG A 187 -2.71 -2.17 -17.21
N ALA A 188 -3.50 -3.18 -16.84
CA ALA A 188 -3.00 -4.37 -16.16
C ALA A 188 -2.04 -5.19 -17.03
N GLN A 189 -2.30 -5.33 -18.33
CA GLN A 189 -1.42 -6.03 -19.27
C GLN A 189 -0.04 -5.36 -19.40
N ILE A 190 0.01 -4.03 -19.45
CA ILE A 190 1.27 -3.26 -19.44
C ILE A 190 2.07 -3.60 -18.19
N ALA A 191 1.43 -3.59 -17.01
CA ALA A 191 2.06 -3.94 -15.74
C ALA A 191 2.59 -5.38 -15.72
N ASN A 192 1.77 -6.32 -16.19
CA ASN A 192 2.07 -7.76 -16.19
C ASN A 192 3.21 -8.16 -17.13
N LYS A 193 3.48 -7.38 -18.19
CA LYS A 193 4.60 -7.62 -19.11
C LYS A 193 5.92 -7.01 -18.61
N ALA A 194 5.87 -6.09 -17.65
CA ALA A 194 7.06 -5.50 -17.08
C ALA A 194 7.73 -6.48 -16.10
N ARG A 195 9.06 -6.61 -16.20
CA ARG A 195 9.85 -7.44 -15.27
C ARG A 195 10.18 -6.67 -13.99
N ASN A 196 10.23 -7.39 -12.87
CA ASN A 196 10.59 -6.87 -11.55
C ASN A 196 9.90 -5.53 -11.27
N SER A 197 8.59 -5.50 -11.50
CA SER A 197 7.80 -4.28 -11.51
C SER A 197 6.83 -4.19 -10.33
N ILE A 198 6.43 -2.95 -10.04
CA ILE A 198 5.20 -2.65 -9.29
C ILE A 198 4.27 -1.81 -10.16
N PHE A 199 2.99 -1.78 -9.80
CA PHE A 199 1.96 -0.97 -10.43
C PHE A 199 1.40 0.05 -9.43
N VAL A 200 1.38 1.33 -9.81
CA VAL A 200 0.89 2.43 -8.98
C VAL A 200 -0.13 3.22 -9.78
N SER A 201 -1.41 2.99 -9.48
CA SER A 201 -2.53 3.75 -10.01
C SER A 201 -2.71 5.04 -9.23
N ILE A 202 -2.87 6.17 -9.91
CA ILE A 202 -3.01 7.49 -9.30
C ILE A 202 -4.36 8.07 -9.71
N HIS A 203 -5.17 8.37 -8.72
CA HIS A 203 -6.55 8.86 -8.83
C HIS A 203 -6.78 10.00 -7.82
N PHE A 204 -7.91 10.67 -7.99
CA PHE A 204 -8.46 11.58 -7.00
C PHE A 204 -9.94 11.28 -6.82
N ASN A 205 -10.36 11.12 -5.57
CA ASN A 205 -11.68 10.66 -5.24
C ASN A 205 -12.71 11.79 -5.44
N GLY A 206 -13.99 11.45 -5.37
CA GLY A 206 -15.10 12.38 -5.46
C GLY A 206 -16.33 11.76 -4.82
N THR A 207 -17.15 12.60 -4.21
CA THR A 207 -18.41 12.16 -3.61
C THR A 207 -19.47 13.26 -3.74
N ASN A 208 -20.72 12.83 -3.86
CA ASN A 208 -21.88 13.72 -3.81
C ASN A 208 -22.56 13.69 -2.43
N ASP A 209 -22.22 12.70 -1.59
CA ASP A 209 -22.92 12.45 -0.33
C ASP A 209 -22.33 13.27 0.82
N ASP A 210 -21.02 13.53 0.77
CA ASP A 210 -20.28 14.31 1.76
C ASP A 210 -19.41 15.36 1.06
N PRO A 211 -19.89 16.59 0.85
CA PRO A 211 -19.13 17.64 0.18
C PRO A 211 -17.87 18.06 0.94
N ASP A 212 -17.77 17.73 2.23
CA ASP A 212 -16.65 18.06 3.11
C ASP A 212 -15.66 16.89 3.27
N ALA A 213 -15.86 15.79 2.52
CA ALA A 213 -14.94 14.67 2.49
C ALA A 213 -13.54 15.12 2.03
N THR A 214 -12.52 14.76 2.80
CA THR A 214 -11.10 15.03 2.53
C THR A 214 -10.22 13.82 2.90
N GLY A 215 -8.96 13.86 2.46
CA GLY A 215 -7.90 12.98 2.90
C GLY A 215 -7.50 11.90 1.90
N PHE A 216 -6.34 11.32 2.15
CA PHE A 216 -5.78 10.26 1.31
C PHE A 216 -6.36 8.90 1.65
N GLU A 217 -6.53 8.05 0.65
CA GLU A 217 -6.71 6.61 0.83
C GLU A 217 -5.87 5.84 -0.19
N ILE A 218 -5.47 4.63 0.18
CA ILE A 218 -4.74 3.74 -0.70
C ILE A 218 -5.40 2.36 -0.67
N PHE A 219 -5.56 1.77 -1.84
CA PHE A 219 -6.21 0.48 -2.01
C PHE A 219 -5.22 -0.58 -2.49
N SER A 220 -5.29 -1.73 -1.84
CA SER A 220 -4.73 -2.99 -2.32
C SER A 220 -5.87 -3.96 -2.69
N PHE A 221 -5.55 -5.02 -3.42
CA PHE A 221 -6.55 -6.01 -3.82
C PHE A 221 -7.20 -6.68 -2.60
N THR A 222 -8.51 -6.91 -2.65
CA THR A 222 -9.21 -7.62 -1.57
C THR A 222 -8.88 -9.12 -1.59
N PRO A 223 -8.50 -9.74 -0.44
CA PRO A 223 -8.24 -11.16 -0.37
C PRO A 223 -9.44 -12.03 -0.79
N ARG A 224 -9.15 -13.22 -1.31
CA ARG A 224 -10.16 -14.25 -1.57
C ARG A 224 -10.92 -14.58 -0.28
N GLY A 225 -12.25 -14.67 -0.37
CA GLY A 225 -13.14 -14.94 0.76
C GLY A 225 -13.46 -13.73 1.62
N ALA A 226 -12.89 -12.55 1.35
CA ALA A 226 -13.16 -11.31 2.08
C ALA A 226 -14.03 -10.33 1.26
N PRO A 227 -14.86 -9.51 1.93
CA PRO A 227 -15.55 -8.39 1.31
C PRO A 227 -14.58 -7.23 1.05
N SER A 228 -14.84 -6.39 0.04
CA SER A 228 -14.08 -5.14 -0.13
C SER A 228 -14.43 -4.16 1.00
N THR A 229 -13.62 -3.11 1.20
CA THR A 229 -13.85 -2.14 2.28
C THR A 229 -15.22 -1.44 2.14
N SER A 230 -15.66 -1.21 0.90
CA SER A 230 -16.98 -0.66 0.56
C SER A 230 -18.15 -1.65 0.67
N ASP A 231 -17.87 -2.96 0.77
CA ASP A 231 -18.89 -3.99 0.87
C ASP A 231 -19.31 -4.22 2.34
N SER A 232 -20.62 -4.25 2.59
CA SER A 232 -21.16 -4.62 3.91
C SER A 232 -21.05 -6.12 4.18
N THR A 233 -21.11 -6.97 3.15
CA THR A 233 -21.16 -8.44 3.28
C THR A 233 -20.31 -9.16 2.25
N VAL A 234 -19.99 -10.43 2.53
CA VAL A 234 -19.30 -11.32 1.58
C VAL A 234 -20.28 -11.72 0.46
N ARG A 235 -19.82 -11.69 -0.79
CA ARG A 235 -20.60 -12.11 -1.97
C ARG A 235 -20.01 -13.38 -2.58
N SER A 236 -20.75 -14.08 -3.44
CA SER A 236 -20.23 -15.28 -4.13
C SER A 236 -18.95 -14.98 -4.92
N SER A 237 -18.86 -13.80 -5.55
CA SER A 237 -17.67 -13.34 -6.27
C SER A 237 -16.44 -13.14 -5.37
N SER A 238 -16.62 -12.97 -4.05
CA SER A 238 -15.52 -12.83 -3.10
C SER A 238 -14.63 -14.08 -3.06
N PHE A 239 -15.18 -15.25 -3.39
CA PHE A 239 -14.45 -16.52 -3.37
C PHE A 239 -13.66 -16.80 -4.66
N ASN A 240 -13.76 -15.96 -5.69
CA ASN A 240 -13.03 -16.16 -6.93
C ASN A 240 -11.55 -15.86 -6.73
N MET A 241 -10.69 -16.78 -7.20
CA MET A 241 -9.27 -16.49 -7.31
C MET A 241 -9.04 -15.56 -8.51
N GLN A 242 -8.23 -14.53 -8.30
CA GLN A 242 -7.93 -13.51 -9.31
C GLN A 242 -6.41 -13.32 -9.43
N PRO A 243 -5.90 -12.85 -10.58
CA PRO A 243 -4.46 -12.61 -10.78
C PRO A 243 -3.76 -11.88 -9.61
N GLY A 244 -4.36 -10.81 -9.09
CA GLY A 244 -3.80 -10.02 -7.98
C GLY A 244 -3.67 -10.76 -6.65
N SER A 245 -4.36 -11.89 -6.48
CA SER A 245 -4.32 -12.68 -5.24
C SER A 245 -2.92 -13.22 -4.92
N GLN A 246 -2.08 -13.42 -5.95
CA GLN A 246 -0.75 -14.02 -5.81
C GLN A 246 0.28 -13.04 -5.22
N VAL A 247 0.03 -11.74 -5.32
CA VAL A 247 0.94 -10.66 -4.91
C VAL A 247 0.37 -9.78 -3.80
N ASP A 248 -0.74 -10.21 -3.20
CA ASP A 248 -1.50 -9.45 -2.20
C ASP A 248 -0.63 -8.94 -1.03
N ALA A 249 0.22 -9.81 -0.46
CA ALA A 249 1.09 -9.43 0.65
C ALA A 249 2.13 -8.38 0.26
N GLN A 250 2.67 -8.49 -0.97
CA GLN A 250 3.61 -7.52 -1.51
C GLN A 250 2.92 -6.19 -1.82
N SER A 251 1.68 -6.21 -2.31
CA SER A 251 0.85 -5.02 -2.50
C SER A 251 0.57 -4.32 -1.18
N MET A 252 0.23 -5.06 -0.13
CA MET A 252 0.02 -4.48 1.21
C MET A 252 1.31 -3.88 1.80
N ALA A 253 2.46 -4.53 1.61
CA ALA A 253 3.74 -3.94 2.01
C ALA A 253 4.07 -2.67 1.21
N LEU A 254 3.73 -2.62 -0.09
CA LEU A 254 3.84 -1.42 -0.91
C LEU A 254 2.91 -0.31 -0.40
N SER A 255 1.66 -0.65 -0.05
CA SER A 255 0.73 0.29 0.56
C SER A 255 1.29 0.88 1.86
N ALA A 256 1.84 0.05 2.75
CA ALA A 256 2.45 0.53 4.00
C ALA A 256 3.53 1.59 3.74
N CYS A 257 4.48 1.29 2.86
CA CYS A 257 5.60 2.17 2.55
C CYS A 257 5.13 3.51 1.95
N ILE A 258 4.20 3.47 0.99
CA ILE A 258 3.68 4.69 0.35
C ILE A 258 2.85 5.50 1.35
N TYR A 259 1.96 4.84 2.09
CA TYR A 259 0.99 5.54 2.92
C TYR A 259 1.64 6.18 4.16
N HIS A 260 2.62 5.52 4.78
CA HIS A 260 3.40 6.15 5.86
C HIS A 260 4.16 7.40 5.38
N SER A 261 4.68 7.38 4.16
CA SER A 261 5.32 8.53 3.55
C SER A 261 4.31 9.66 3.29
N LEU A 262 3.13 9.37 2.74
CA LEU A 262 2.06 10.36 2.52
C LEU A 262 1.68 11.08 3.82
N LEU A 263 1.27 10.32 4.85
CA LEU A 263 0.86 10.87 6.16
C LEU A 263 2.00 11.61 6.90
N GLY A 264 3.24 11.27 6.56
CA GLY A 264 4.45 11.85 7.13
C GLY A 264 4.82 13.22 6.55
N HIS A 265 4.51 13.44 5.27
CA HIS A 265 4.90 14.65 4.54
C HIS A 265 3.74 15.61 4.27
N ILE A 266 2.51 15.09 4.20
CA ILE A 266 1.35 15.88 3.83
C ILE A 266 0.30 15.76 4.94
N PRO A 267 -0.09 16.86 5.60
CA PRO A 267 -0.94 16.85 6.78
C PRO A 267 -2.43 16.74 6.43
N GLU A 268 -2.80 15.88 5.48
CA GLU A 268 -4.22 15.62 5.19
C GLU A 268 -4.79 14.51 6.07
N TYR A 269 -6.12 14.41 6.03
CA TYR A 269 -6.86 13.42 6.80
C TYR A 269 -6.50 11.97 6.41
N ASP A 270 -6.29 11.12 7.42
CA ASP A 270 -5.97 9.71 7.26
C ASP A 270 -7.24 8.88 7.05
N ARG A 271 -7.57 8.52 5.80
CA ARG A 271 -8.71 7.62 5.50
C ARG A 271 -8.33 6.14 5.52
N GLY A 272 -7.05 5.87 5.59
CA GLY A 272 -6.43 4.57 5.79
C GLY A 272 -6.10 3.77 4.54
N ILE A 273 -5.43 2.65 4.81
CA ILE A 273 -5.15 1.58 3.86
C ILE A 273 -6.40 0.70 3.74
N LYS A 274 -6.87 0.50 2.51
CA LYS A 274 -8.15 -0.13 2.18
C LYS A 274 -7.99 -1.29 1.19
N ARG A 275 -9.07 -2.04 0.99
CA ARG A 275 -9.16 -3.19 0.10
C ARG A 275 -10.27 -2.99 -0.91
N ALA A 276 -9.95 -3.16 -2.19
CA ALA A 276 -10.96 -3.13 -3.26
C ALA A 276 -10.69 -4.17 -4.34
N ARG A 277 -11.73 -4.54 -5.09
CA ARG A 277 -11.64 -5.42 -6.27
C ARG A 277 -11.55 -4.66 -7.59
N PHE A 278 -11.02 -3.44 -7.57
CA PHE A 278 -10.80 -2.63 -8.77
C PHE A 278 -10.10 -3.43 -9.86
N ALA A 279 -10.56 -3.33 -11.11
CA ALA A 279 -10.06 -4.15 -12.22
C ALA A 279 -8.52 -4.07 -12.35
N VAL A 280 -7.95 -2.86 -12.25
CA VAL A 280 -6.49 -2.66 -12.32
C VAL A 280 -5.70 -3.32 -11.18
N LEU A 281 -6.31 -3.53 -10.00
CA LEU A 281 -5.69 -4.27 -8.90
C LEU A 281 -5.93 -5.78 -9.04
N ARG A 282 -7.15 -6.16 -9.46
CA ARG A 282 -7.61 -7.54 -9.58
C ARG A 282 -6.91 -8.30 -10.71
N LEU A 283 -6.67 -7.65 -11.84
CA LEU A 283 -6.10 -8.23 -13.07
C LEU A 283 -4.58 -8.16 -13.14
N THR A 284 -3.95 -7.38 -12.26
CA THR A 284 -2.49 -7.23 -12.21
C THR A 284 -1.86 -8.38 -11.41
N LYS A 285 -0.74 -8.92 -11.90
CA LYS A 285 0.03 -10.05 -11.35
C LYS A 285 1.30 -9.60 -10.63
N VAL A 286 1.58 -8.30 -10.65
CA VAL A 286 2.70 -7.67 -9.94
C VAL A 286 2.17 -6.86 -8.76
N PRO A 287 2.96 -6.56 -7.72
CA PRO A 287 2.48 -5.80 -6.57
C PRO A 287 1.86 -4.47 -7.04
N ALA A 288 0.63 -4.18 -6.62
CA ALA A 288 -0.22 -3.16 -7.19
C ALA A 288 -0.99 -2.39 -6.11
N VAL A 289 -1.00 -1.06 -6.24
CA VAL A 289 -1.79 -0.17 -5.38
C VAL A 289 -2.53 0.87 -6.22
N LEU A 290 -3.67 1.34 -5.70
CA LEU A 290 -4.37 2.52 -6.22
C LEU A 290 -4.40 3.58 -5.13
N ILE A 291 -3.94 4.78 -5.45
CA ILE A 291 -3.86 5.91 -4.55
C ILE A 291 -4.95 6.89 -4.92
N GLU A 292 -5.81 7.22 -3.97
CA GLU A 292 -6.69 8.38 -4.04
C GLU A 292 -6.00 9.53 -3.32
N GLY A 293 -5.50 10.48 -4.12
CA GLY A 293 -4.72 11.62 -3.64
C GLY A 293 -5.54 12.69 -2.93
N GLY A 294 -6.76 12.42 -2.46
CA GLY A 294 -7.68 13.43 -1.92
C GLY A 294 -8.96 13.53 -2.75
N PHE A 295 -9.87 14.41 -2.33
CA PHE A 295 -11.22 14.51 -2.88
C PHE A 295 -11.41 15.77 -3.74
N LEU A 296 -11.82 15.59 -4.99
CA LEU A 296 -12.25 16.65 -5.93
C LEU A 296 -13.65 17.19 -5.60
N THR A 297 -14.01 17.28 -4.33
CA THR A 297 -15.23 17.96 -3.87
C THR A 297 -15.00 19.47 -3.81
N GLU A 298 -16.05 20.24 -4.11
CA GLU A 298 -15.97 21.71 -4.22
C GLU A 298 -15.62 22.41 -2.88
N ARG A 299 -16.03 21.82 -1.76
CA ARG A 299 -15.73 22.34 -0.40
C ARG A 299 -14.55 21.64 0.27
N GLY A 300 -14.12 20.49 -0.26
CA GLY A 300 -12.94 19.75 0.20
C GLY A 300 -11.64 20.21 -0.49
N GLU A 301 -10.91 19.25 -1.06
CA GLU A 301 -9.50 19.43 -1.46
C GLU A 301 -9.30 19.88 -2.91
N SER A 302 -10.37 20.16 -3.68
CA SER A 302 -10.25 20.53 -5.10
C SER A 302 -9.28 21.70 -5.37
N LYS A 303 -9.20 22.70 -4.49
CA LYS A 303 -8.22 23.80 -4.58
C LYS A 303 -6.78 23.35 -4.34
N LEU A 304 -6.56 22.44 -3.40
CA LEU A 304 -5.25 21.85 -3.14
C LEU A 304 -4.81 20.99 -4.32
N ILE A 305 -5.71 20.15 -4.82
CA ILE A 305 -5.46 19.29 -5.97
C ILE A 305 -5.19 20.12 -7.22
N ALA A 306 -5.86 21.26 -7.42
CA ALA A 306 -5.62 22.17 -8.53
C ALA A 306 -4.25 22.88 -8.47
N ASN A 307 -3.60 22.95 -7.30
CA ASN A 307 -2.29 23.56 -7.13
C ASN A 307 -1.15 22.63 -7.63
N LYS A 308 -0.36 23.12 -8.60
CA LYS A 308 0.75 22.38 -9.22
C LYS A 308 1.85 22.00 -8.22
N ASP A 309 2.14 22.84 -7.24
CA ASP A 309 3.18 22.60 -6.24
C ASP A 309 2.72 21.56 -5.22
N TRP A 310 1.44 21.62 -4.84
CA TRP A 310 0.85 20.59 -3.98
C TRP A 310 0.90 19.22 -4.66
N ARG A 311 0.57 19.13 -5.96
CA ARG A 311 0.74 17.88 -6.74
C ARG A 311 2.20 17.44 -6.84
N GLY A 312 3.14 18.38 -6.83
CA GLY A 312 4.57 18.10 -6.71
C GLY A 312 4.96 17.46 -5.37
N LYS A 313 4.40 17.96 -4.26
CA LYS A 313 4.58 17.37 -2.92
C LYS A 313 3.98 15.97 -2.84
N LEU A 314 2.79 15.77 -3.41
CA LEU A 314 2.17 14.45 -3.53
C LEU A 314 3.06 13.47 -4.29
N ALA A 315 3.56 13.86 -5.47
CA ALA A 315 4.49 13.05 -6.26
C ALA A 315 5.76 12.73 -5.48
N ALA A 316 6.38 13.70 -4.79
CA ALA A 316 7.57 13.48 -3.99
C ALA A 316 7.33 12.48 -2.84
N ALA A 317 6.22 12.61 -2.12
CA ALA A 317 5.86 11.72 -1.02
C ALA A 317 5.60 10.28 -1.51
N ILE A 318 4.93 10.09 -2.65
CA ILE A 318 4.79 8.78 -3.29
C ILE A 318 6.17 8.21 -3.66
N GLY A 319 7.06 9.04 -4.22
CA GLY A 319 8.42 8.65 -4.59
C GLY A 319 9.25 8.13 -3.42
N VAL A 320 9.22 8.83 -2.28
CA VAL A 320 9.87 8.41 -1.03
C VAL A 320 9.31 7.06 -0.54
N GLY A 321 8.00 6.86 -0.64
CA GLY A 321 7.35 5.60 -0.29
C GLY A 321 7.78 4.42 -1.17
N ILE A 322 7.90 4.64 -2.49
CA ILE A 322 8.38 3.62 -3.43
C ILE A 322 9.86 3.29 -3.16
N GLU A 323 10.69 4.28 -2.85
CA GLU A 323 12.08 4.06 -2.43
C GLU A 323 12.16 3.25 -1.13
N SER A 324 11.30 3.56 -0.16
CA SER A 324 11.15 2.79 1.08
C SER A 324 10.79 1.33 0.79
N TYR A 325 9.84 1.08 -0.12
CA TYR A 325 9.49 -0.28 -0.54
C TYR A 325 10.65 -1.04 -1.19
N ARG A 326 11.38 -0.40 -2.12
CA ARG A 326 12.60 -0.98 -2.72
C ARG A 326 13.62 -1.36 -1.64
N SER A 327 13.76 -0.51 -0.63
CA SER A 327 14.72 -0.74 0.45
C SER A 327 14.39 -1.96 1.32
N LEU A 328 13.14 -2.42 1.36
CA LEU A 328 12.77 -3.65 2.08
C LEU A 328 13.51 -4.87 1.52
N GLY A 329 13.64 -4.96 0.20
CA GLY A 329 14.33 -6.06 -0.48
C GLY A 329 15.85 -6.01 -0.33
N VAL A 330 16.41 -4.82 -0.08
CA VAL A 330 17.85 -4.57 0.02
C VAL A 330 18.33 -4.63 1.47
N LYS A 331 17.70 -3.85 2.36
CA LYS A 331 18.11 -3.67 3.75
C LYS A 331 17.46 -4.69 4.69
N LYS A 332 16.32 -5.27 4.32
CA LYS A 332 15.50 -6.18 5.16
C LYS A 332 15.18 -5.59 6.55
N GLN A 333 14.99 -4.28 6.62
CA GLN A 333 14.62 -3.56 7.84
C GLN A 333 13.19 -3.02 7.73
N PRO A 334 12.50 -2.79 8.86
CA PRO A 334 11.21 -2.08 8.86
C PRO A 334 11.31 -0.73 8.14
N PRO A 335 10.27 -0.32 7.38
CA PRO A 335 10.23 1.00 6.77
C PRO A 335 10.07 2.06 7.85
N MET A 336 10.36 3.31 7.49
CA MET A 336 10.01 4.45 8.33
C MET A 336 8.50 4.54 8.54
N LEU A 337 8.09 4.93 9.74
CA LEU A 337 6.68 5.14 10.08
C LEU A 337 6.30 6.61 9.99
N VAL A 338 4.99 6.90 10.04
CA VAL A 338 4.45 8.28 10.02
C VAL A 338 5.17 9.18 11.03
N ALA A 339 5.39 8.67 12.24
CA ALA A 339 6.05 9.40 13.31
C ALA A 339 7.51 9.75 13.00
N ASP A 340 8.23 8.88 12.28
CA ASP A 340 9.62 9.10 11.92
C ASP A 340 9.74 10.14 10.80
N TYR A 341 8.87 10.06 9.78
CA TYR A 341 8.78 11.08 8.75
C TYR A 341 8.46 12.46 9.34
N ARG A 342 7.45 12.55 10.22
CA ARG A 342 7.08 13.83 10.87
C ARG A 342 8.22 14.41 11.73
N LYS A 343 9.06 13.57 12.34
CA LYS A 343 10.25 14.02 13.06
C LYS A 343 11.30 14.57 12.10
N GLN A 344 11.56 13.90 10.98
CA GLN A 344 12.54 14.36 9.97
C GLN A 344 12.10 15.67 9.31
N THR A 345 10.84 15.80 8.89
CA THR A 345 10.32 17.02 8.24
C THR A 345 10.42 18.25 9.16
N LYS A 346 10.28 18.06 10.48
CA LYS A 346 10.50 19.14 11.46
C LYS A 346 11.97 19.57 11.57
N LEU A 347 12.91 18.68 11.28
CA LEU A 347 14.35 18.93 11.38
C LEU A 347 14.96 19.46 10.07
N ALA A 348 14.38 19.11 8.92
CA ALA A 348 14.78 19.62 7.61
C ALA A 348 13.58 19.59 6.65
N PRO A 349 13.03 20.74 6.24
CA PRO A 349 12.00 20.79 5.21
C PRO A 349 12.53 20.15 3.92
N VAL A 350 11.80 19.21 3.34
CA VAL A 350 12.13 18.66 2.02
C VAL A 350 11.88 19.75 0.98
N GLU A 351 12.94 20.33 0.43
CA GLU A 351 12.80 21.22 -0.73
C GLU A 351 12.35 20.40 -1.94
N PRO A 352 11.29 20.83 -2.66
CA PRO A 352 10.88 20.15 -3.86
C PRO A 352 11.94 20.36 -4.95
N VAL A 353 12.73 19.32 -5.25
CA VAL A 353 13.59 19.31 -6.44
C VAL A 353 12.70 19.09 -7.66
N VAL A 354 12.18 20.19 -8.21
CA VAL A 354 11.52 20.18 -9.52
C VAL A 354 12.58 20.46 -10.57
N GLN A 355 13.28 19.43 -11.05
CA GLN A 355 13.95 19.55 -12.34
C GLN A 355 12.89 19.37 -13.42
N GLU A 356 12.54 20.46 -14.12
CA GLU A 356 11.82 20.38 -15.39
C GLU A 356 12.74 19.73 -16.43
N GLY A 357 12.80 18.40 -16.42
CA GLY A 357 13.44 17.63 -17.47
C GLY A 357 12.65 17.76 -18.76
N GLN A 358 13.33 18.10 -19.86
CA GLN A 358 12.74 18.02 -21.20
C GLN A 358 12.18 16.60 -21.44
N LEU A 359 10.86 16.53 -21.60
CA LEU A 359 10.16 15.32 -21.98
C LEU A 359 10.64 14.89 -23.37
N LYS A 360 11.51 13.86 -23.44
CA LYS A 360 11.73 13.14 -24.70
C LYS A 360 10.61 12.11 -24.87
N GLU A 361 9.90 12.21 -25.98
CA GLU A 361 8.77 11.37 -26.36
C GLU A 361 9.11 9.87 -26.24
N ALA A 362 8.25 9.11 -25.56
CA ALA A 362 8.36 7.65 -25.46
C ALA A 362 7.07 6.94 -25.88
N ASP A 363 6.56 7.24 -27.08
CA ASP A 363 5.35 6.61 -27.63
C ASP A 363 5.62 5.20 -28.21
N SER A 364 6.83 4.93 -28.70
CA SER A 364 7.17 3.67 -29.37
C SER A 364 7.38 2.47 -28.42
N SER A 365 7.76 2.70 -27.16
CA SER A 365 8.06 1.61 -26.21
C SER A 365 6.82 0.91 -25.66
N LEU A 366 5.73 1.65 -25.41
CA LEU A 366 4.43 1.13 -24.98
C LEU A 366 3.77 0.30 -26.10
N MET A 367 3.79 0.84 -27.31
CA MET A 367 3.24 0.19 -28.49
C MET A 367 3.96 -1.13 -28.80
N ASN A 368 5.28 -1.18 -28.59
CA ASN A 368 6.05 -2.42 -28.71
C ASN A 368 5.75 -3.43 -27.59
N LEU A 369 5.36 -2.96 -26.39
CA LEU A 369 5.07 -3.82 -25.25
C LEU A 369 3.71 -4.54 -25.39
N VAL A 370 2.66 -3.85 -25.84
CA VAL A 370 1.29 -4.41 -25.89
C VAL A 370 0.66 -4.49 -27.29
N GLY A 371 1.28 -3.89 -28.31
CA GLY A 371 0.79 -3.87 -29.69
C GLY A 371 -0.18 -2.71 -29.96
N LYS A 372 -0.05 -2.05 -31.12
CA LYS A 372 -0.84 -0.86 -31.51
C LYS A 372 -2.36 -1.09 -31.51
N SER A 373 -2.82 -2.28 -31.87
CA SER A 373 -4.26 -2.60 -31.97
C SER A 373 -5.00 -2.57 -30.64
N LYS A 374 -4.28 -2.62 -29.50
CA LYS A 374 -4.88 -2.55 -28.16
C LYS A 374 -5.24 -1.14 -27.71
N PHE A 375 -4.81 -0.11 -28.45
CA PHE A 375 -5.11 1.29 -28.18
C PHE A 375 -6.20 1.86 -29.11
N VAL A 376 -6.77 1.05 -30.00
CA VAL A 376 -7.87 1.44 -30.89
C VAL A 376 -9.20 1.09 -30.21
N SER A 377 -9.97 2.10 -29.82
CA SER A 377 -11.30 1.91 -29.23
C SER A 377 -12.29 1.28 -30.23
N PRO A 378 -13.29 0.50 -29.76
CA PRO A 378 -14.50 0.23 -30.52
C PRO A 378 -15.26 1.54 -30.82
N GLN A 379 -15.91 1.62 -31.98
CA GLN A 379 -16.76 2.75 -32.38
C GLN A 379 -17.83 3.07 -31.32
N GLN A 380 -18.09 4.37 -31.20
CA GLN A 380 -19.12 4.98 -30.37
C GLN A 380 -20.46 4.23 -30.43
N THR A 381 -20.95 3.79 -29.27
CA THR A 381 -22.37 3.62 -29.02
C THR A 381 -22.77 4.54 -27.87
N SER A 382 -23.89 5.22 -28.07
CA SER A 382 -24.46 6.30 -27.26
C SER A 382 -24.36 6.12 -25.74
N THR A 383 -24.04 7.23 -25.08
CA THR A 383 -23.99 7.48 -23.64
C THR A 383 -25.12 6.82 -22.83
N PRO A 384 -24.78 6.04 -21.78
CA PRO A 384 -25.60 5.98 -20.59
C PRO A 384 -24.98 6.90 -19.52
N SER A 385 -25.81 7.78 -18.98
CA SER A 385 -25.53 8.53 -17.75
C SER A 385 -25.54 7.55 -16.55
N GLN A 386 -24.46 6.80 -16.33
CA GLN A 386 -24.25 6.03 -15.11
C GLN A 386 -22.76 5.76 -14.87
N ARG A 387 -22.34 5.86 -13.60
CA ARG A 387 -20.97 5.62 -13.10
C ARG A 387 -20.38 4.34 -13.73
N ILE A 388 -19.27 4.46 -14.45
CA ILE A 388 -18.38 3.32 -14.67
C ILE A 388 -17.65 3.11 -13.35
N SER A 389 -18.15 2.18 -12.52
CA SER A 389 -17.46 1.80 -11.30
C SER A 389 -16.16 1.09 -11.67
N LEU A 390 -15.04 1.45 -11.04
CA LEU A 390 -13.77 0.71 -11.14
C LEU A 390 -13.92 -0.77 -10.74
N GLU A 391 -15.03 -1.16 -10.10
CA GLU A 391 -15.35 -2.51 -9.65
C GLU A 391 -16.22 -3.32 -10.63
N SER A 392 -16.88 -2.70 -11.61
CA SER A 392 -17.84 -3.38 -12.48
C SER A 392 -17.22 -3.81 -13.81
N ASP A 393 -16.78 -5.07 -13.86
CA ASP A 393 -16.91 -5.90 -15.06
C ASP A 393 -17.13 -7.36 -14.65
N VAL A 394 -18.36 -7.81 -14.92
CA VAL A 394 -18.78 -9.22 -14.84
C VAL A 394 -18.21 -9.92 -16.06
N ILE A 395 -17.36 -10.91 -15.82
CA ILE A 395 -16.93 -11.86 -16.85
C ILE A 395 -18.13 -12.79 -17.08
N VAL A 396 -18.84 -12.61 -18.20
CA VAL A 396 -19.70 -13.66 -18.76
C VAL A 396 -18.75 -14.63 -19.50
N PRO A 397 -18.89 -15.96 -19.32
CA PRO A 397 -17.90 -16.97 -19.66
C PRO A 397 -17.43 -16.99 -21.12
#